data_AF-A0A2W5ZV19-F1
#
_entry.id   AF-A0A2W5ZV19-F1
#
_cell.length_a   1.000
_cell.length_b   1.000
_cell.length_c   1.000
_cell.angle_alpha   90.00
_cell.angle_beta   90.00
_cell.angle_gamma   90.00
#
_symmetry.space_group_name_H-M   'P 1'
#
loop_
_entity.id
_entity.type
_entity.pdbx_description
1 polymer ?
#
loop_
_entity_poly.entity_id
_entity_poly.type
_entity_poly.pdbx_seq_one_letter_code
_entity_poly.pdbx_strand_id
1 'polypeptide(L)'
;MANTKDIRRRIKSIRNIGQLTKAMQMVAASKMRKAQNVALAGRPYATLMNRVLVSLQQRTDSKLHPLLQVREVKKELVVVISTDKGLAGALNTNLLREAASFDLAKTSYVVSGRKARQFIARTRRDMMADFELKDAPSFPETKELAKFCVEKFLSGEVDKVSVLYTRFINTVNQKPVVRTLLPISSFELPQAPAEGATPQENADPMIGYLFEPTPEGVLDVMLPYYLHYQVFQMILDARASEHSARMVAMKNATDNAQQFIKDLTLEYNKMRQASITTELLEISTAQMAVGA
;
A
#
# COMPACT_ATOMS: atom_id res chain seq x y z
N MET A 1 42.52 2.42 19.22
CA MET A 1 41.36 3.05 19.89
C MET A 1 40.60 3.88 18.87
N ALA A 2 39.27 3.97 18.97
CA ALA A 2 38.48 4.79 18.04
C ALA A 2 38.97 6.25 18.11
N ASN A 3 39.41 6.80 16.99
CA ASN A 3 39.91 8.16 16.90
C ASN A 3 38.75 9.15 17.16
N THR A 4 38.96 10.21 17.96
CA THR A 4 37.95 11.25 18.19
C THR A 4 37.46 11.88 16.88
N LYS A 5 38.31 11.91 15.85
CA LYS A 5 37.98 12.30 14.48
C LYS A 5 36.93 11.38 13.84
N ASP A 6 36.99 10.07 14.07
CA ASP A 6 36.04 9.10 13.53
C ASP A 6 34.66 9.22 14.17
N ILE A 7 34.62 9.42 15.49
CA ILE A 7 33.36 9.66 16.22
C ILE A 7 32.71 10.96 15.71
N ARG A 8 33.48 12.04 15.56
CA ARG A 8 32.99 13.31 14.99
C ARG A 8 32.44 13.12 13.58
N ARG A 9 33.12 12.33 12.73
CA ARG A 9 32.65 12.00 11.38
C ARG A 9 31.35 11.20 11.40
N ARG A 10 31.22 10.21 12.30
CA ARG A 10 29.98 9.44 12.50
C ARG A 10 28.81 10.34 12.94
N ILE A 11 29.02 11.21 13.92
CA ILE A 11 28.00 12.18 14.37
C ILE A 11 27.50 13.03 13.19
N LYS A 12 28.42 13.58 12.39
CA LYS A 12 28.05 14.38 11.21
C LYS A 12 27.24 13.56 10.19
N SER A 13 27.65 12.32 9.92
CA SER A 13 26.94 11.43 9.00
C SER A 13 25.53 11.10 9.48
N ILE A 14 25.36 10.70 10.76
CA ILE A 14 24.07 10.35 11.33
C ILE A 14 23.15 11.58 11.41
N ARG A 15 23.71 12.77 11.67
CA ARG A 15 22.95 14.03 11.61
C ARG A 15 22.37 14.28 10.22
N ASN A 16 23.15 14.07 9.16
CA ASN A 16 22.67 14.21 7.79
C ASN A 16 21.58 13.17 7.47
N ILE A 17 21.74 11.93 7.93
CA ILE A 17 20.72 10.87 7.80
C ILE A 17 19.42 11.27 8.54
N GLY A 18 19.53 11.84 9.74
CA GLY A 18 18.40 12.36 10.52
C GLY A 18 17.64 13.47 9.79
N GLN A 19 18.35 14.40 9.15
CA GLN A 19 17.72 15.47 8.35
C GLN A 19 17.00 14.90 7.12
N LEU A 20 17.63 13.95 6.42
CA LEU A 20 17.05 13.31 5.24
C LEU A 20 15.79 12.52 5.61
N THR A 21 15.86 11.69 6.64
CA THR A 21 14.70 10.92 7.13
C THR A 21 13.58 11.84 7.61
N LYS A 22 13.90 12.96 8.25
CA LYS A 22 12.91 13.98 8.62
C LYS A 22 12.21 14.59 7.41
N ALA A 23 12.96 14.94 6.37
CA ALA A 23 12.39 15.44 5.12
C ALA A 23 11.50 14.39 4.45
N MET A 24 11.96 13.15 4.37
CA MET A 24 11.19 12.03 3.81
C MET A 24 9.91 11.74 4.61
N GLN A 25 9.94 11.87 5.95
CA GLN A 25 8.75 11.79 6.80
C GLN A 25 7.70 12.82 6.38
N MET A 26 8.10 14.09 6.20
CA MET A 26 7.17 15.17 5.81
C MET A 26 6.60 14.97 4.40
N VAL A 27 7.44 14.54 3.45
CA VAL A 27 7.00 14.23 2.08
C VAL A 27 5.99 13.08 2.10
N ALA A 28 6.27 12.01 2.85
CA ALA A 28 5.37 10.86 2.97
C ALA A 28 4.04 11.26 3.64
N ALA A 29 4.07 12.10 4.68
CA ALA A 29 2.87 12.63 5.32
C ALA A 29 1.98 13.43 4.35
N SER A 30 2.60 14.29 3.54
CA SER A 30 1.90 15.08 2.51
C SER A 30 1.26 14.18 1.46
N LYS A 31 2.00 13.19 0.93
CA LYS A 31 1.46 12.24 -0.06
C LYS A 31 0.35 11.35 0.52
N MET A 32 0.48 10.90 1.78
CA MET A 32 -0.55 10.14 2.47
C MET A 32 -1.87 10.92 2.55
N ARG A 33 -1.81 12.20 2.99
CA ARG A 33 -2.99 13.06 3.05
C ARG A 33 -3.64 13.25 1.67
N LYS A 34 -2.83 13.45 0.62
CA LYS A 34 -3.35 13.54 -0.75
C LYS A 34 -4.08 12.27 -1.17
N ALA A 35 -3.49 11.09 -0.96
CA ALA A 35 -4.12 9.81 -1.29
C ALA A 35 -5.44 9.59 -0.52
N GLN A 36 -5.45 9.92 0.78
CA GLN A 36 -6.66 9.86 1.60
C GLN A 36 -7.75 10.79 1.10
N ASN A 37 -7.41 12.04 0.76
CA ASN A 37 -8.39 13.00 0.27
C ASN A 37 -9.02 12.55 -1.06
N VAL A 38 -8.24 11.97 -1.96
CA VAL A 38 -8.77 11.41 -3.22
C VAL A 38 -9.69 10.22 -2.94
N ALA A 39 -9.30 9.32 -2.04
CA ALA A 39 -10.15 8.18 -1.64
C ALA A 39 -11.45 8.62 -0.95
N LEU A 40 -11.41 9.66 -0.13
CA LEU A 40 -12.60 10.24 0.52
C LEU A 40 -13.51 10.95 -0.49
N ALA A 41 -12.93 11.70 -1.43
CA ALA A 41 -13.68 12.39 -2.48
C ALA A 41 -14.44 11.42 -3.40
N GLY A 42 -13.93 10.19 -3.57
CA GLY A 42 -14.60 9.14 -4.34
C GLY A 42 -15.79 8.48 -3.64
N ARG A 43 -15.98 8.64 -2.31
CA ARG A 43 -17.02 7.93 -1.55
C ARG A 43 -18.46 8.22 -2.00
N PRO A 44 -18.85 9.49 -2.27
CA PRO A 44 -20.20 9.78 -2.76
C PRO A 44 -20.48 9.06 -4.08
N TYR A 45 -19.49 9.04 -4.97
CA TYR A 45 -19.59 8.33 -6.25
C TYR A 45 -19.77 6.81 -6.05
N ALA A 46 -18.96 6.19 -5.20
CA ALA A 46 -19.09 4.78 -4.83
C ALA A 46 -20.48 4.45 -4.29
N THR A 47 -21.00 5.33 -3.43
CA THR A 47 -22.30 5.14 -2.77
C THR A 47 -23.43 5.18 -3.79
N LEU A 48 -23.41 6.16 -4.70
CA LEU A 48 -24.40 6.25 -5.78
C LEU A 48 -24.29 5.06 -6.73
N MET A 49 -23.07 4.70 -7.14
CA MET A 49 -22.80 3.54 -8.01
C MET A 49 -23.37 2.25 -7.40
N ASN A 50 -23.10 1.98 -6.12
CA ASN A 50 -23.63 0.81 -5.43
C ASN A 50 -25.16 0.82 -5.35
N ARG A 51 -25.79 1.99 -5.14
CA ARG A 51 -27.26 2.10 -5.17
C ARG A 51 -27.82 1.69 -6.53
N VAL A 52 -27.22 2.17 -7.63
CA VAL A 52 -27.67 1.79 -8.98
C VAL A 52 -27.50 0.29 -9.19
N LEU A 53 -26.34 -0.29 -8.83
CA LEU A 53 -26.07 -1.72 -9.01
C LEU A 53 -27.01 -2.61 -8.20
N VAL A 54 -27.33 -2.24 -6.96
CA VAL A 54 -28.28 -2.97 -6.11
C VAL A 54 -29.68 -2.91 -6.69
N SER A 55 -30.11 -1.76 -7.22
CA SER A 55 -31.40 -1.64 -7.92
C SER A 55 -31.45 -2.51 -9.18
N LEU A 56 -30.39 -2.48 -9.99
CA LEU A 56 -30.28 -3.30 -11.20
C LEU A 56 -30.28 -4.80 -10.89
N GLN A 57 -29.61 -5.21 -9.81
CA GLN A 57 -29.57 -6.60 -9.38
C GLN A 57 -30.96 -7.16 -9.05
N GLN A 58 -31.85 -6.34 -8.47
CA GLN A 58 -33.24 -6.73 -8.16
C GLN A 58 -34.12 -6.83 -9.41
N ARG A 59 -33.72 -6.21 -10.52
CA ARG A 59 -34.49 -6.06 -11.76
C ARG A 59 -33.97 -6.92 -12.91
N THR A 60 -32.86 -7.63 -12.71
CA THR A 60 -32.18 -8.47 -13.71
C THR A 60 -31.88 -9.84 -13.12
N ASP A 61 -31.88 -10.89 -13.94
CA ASP A 61 -31.38 -12.19 -13.48
C ASP A 61 -29.86 -12.16 -13.40
N SER A 62 -29.34 -12.00 -12.19
CA SER A 62 -27.90 -11.93 -11.90
C SER A 62 -27.15 -13.18 -12.36
N LYS A 63 -27.81 -14.31 -12.57
CA LYS A 63 -27.17 -15.56 -13.02
C LYS A 63 -26.78 -15.55 -14.50
N LEU A 64 -27.34 -14.63 -15.28
CA LEU A 64 -27.11 -14.56 -16.73
C LEU A 64 -25.84 -13.76 -17.08
N HIS A 65 -25.38 -12.88 -16.20
CA HIS A 65 -24.24 -12.02 -16.53
C HIS A 65 -22.88 -12.75 -16.30
N PRO A 66 -21.99 -12.84 -17.32
CA PRO A 66 -20.74 -13.59 -17.22
C PRO A 66 -19.86 -13.21 -16.02
N LEU A 67 -19.75 -11.91 -15.70
CA LEU A 67 -18.92 -11.41 -14.58
C LEU A 67 -19.47 -11.75 -13.17
N LEU A 68 -20.72 -12.22 -13.08
CA LEU A 68 -21.36 -12.63 -11.82
C LEU A 68 -21.35 -14.15 -11.64
N GLN A 69 -21.02 -14.89 -12.69
CA GLN A 69 -21.10 -16.35 -12.68
C GLN A 69 -19.98 -16.95 -11.82
N VAL A 70 -20.38 -17.61 -10.73
CA VAL A 70 -19.47 -18.40 -9.89
C VAL A 70 -19.23 -19.76 -10.54
N ARG A 71 -17.97 -20.10 -10.74
CA ARG A 71 -17.50 -21.35 -11.34
C ARG A 71 -16.45 -22.02 -10.45
N GLU A 72 -16.19 -23.30 -10.73
CA GLU A 72 -15.12 -24.03 -10.06
C GLU A 72 -13.76 -23.40 -10.37
N VAL A 73 -12.96 -23.13 -9.32
CA VAL A 73 -11.69 -22.42 -9.45
C VAL A 73 -10.57 -23.39 -9.83
N LYS A 74 -10.25 -23.48 -11.13
CA LYS A 74 -9.09 -24.25 -11.61
C LYS A 74 -7.85 -23.37 -11.69
N LYS A 75 -8.01 -22.14 -12.17
CA LYS A 75 -6.94 -21.14 -12.26
C LYS A 75 -7.35 -19.80 -11.65
N GLU A 76 -6.51 -19.27 -10.76
CA GLU A 76 -6.71 -17.99 -10.07
C GLU A 76 -5.71 -16.94 -10.58
N LEU A 77 -6.21 -15.76 -10.93
CA LEU A 77 -5.39 -14.58 -11.24
C LEU A 77 -5.24 -13.73 -9.98
N VAL A 78 -4.02 -13.56 -9.50
CA VAL A 78 -3.73 -12.71 -8.35
C VAL A 78 -3.08 -11.40 -8.80
N VAL A 79 -3.82 -10.30 -8.64
CA VAL A 79 -3.33 -8.94 -8.86
C VAL A 79 -2.62 -8.47 -7.58
N VAL A 80 -1.30 -8.31 -7.62
CA VAL A 80 -0.51 -7.86 -6.47
C VAL A 80 -0.19 -6.38 -6.62
N ILE A 81 -0.76 -5.55 -5.74
CA ILE A 81 -0.49 -4.10 -5.69
C ILE A 81 0.56 -3.83 -4.62
N SER A 82 1.78 -3.52 -5.06
CA SER A 82 2.96 -3.30 -4.23
C SER A 82 3.57 -1.91 -4.43
N THR A 83 4.64 -1.60 -3.69
CA THR A 83 5.33 -0.32 -3.83
C THR A 83 6.44 -0.38 -4.87
N ASP A 84 6.76 0.78 -5.44
CA ASP A 84 7.93 0.94 -6.33
C ASP A 84 9.22 1.17 -5.54
N LYS A 85 9.10 1.93 -4.45
CA LYS A 85 10.22 2.34 -3.60
C LYS A 85 10.18 1.59 -2.26
N GLY A 86 11.37 1.35 -1.70
CA GLY A 86 11.52 0.74 -0.38
C GLY A 86 11.25 1.72 0.78
N LEU A 87 11.88 1.44 1.92
CA LEU A 87 11.84 2.26 3.14
C LEU A 87 10.42 2.47 3.70
N ALA A 88 9.53 1.51 3.49
CA ALA A 88 8.15 1.52 3.96
C ALA A 88 7.92 0.50 5.10
N GLY A 89 8.92 0.32 5.97
CA GLY A 89 8.87 -0.66 7.06
C GLY A 89 8.63 -2.09 6.56
N ALA A 90 7.77 -2.83 7.26
CA ALA A 90 7.44 -4.23 6.97
C ALA A 90 6.36 -4.41 5.88
N LEU A 91 5.86 -3.32 5.27
CA LEU A 91 4.69 -3.34 4.38
C LEU A 91 4.86 -4.36 3.22
N ASN A 92 5.93 -4.25 2.45
CA ASN A 92 6.19 -5.17 1.35
C ASN A 92 6.47 -6.59 1.83
N THR A 93 7.17 -6.76 2.95
CA THR A 93 7.46 -8.10 3.49
C THR A 93 6.18 -8.85 3.85
N ASN A 94 5.24 -8.16 4.51
CA ASN A 94 3.96 -8.75 4.88
C ASN A 94 3.10 -9.05 3.64
N LEU A 95 3.04 -8.12 2.68
CA LEU A 95 2.32 -8.31 1.43
C LEU A 95 2.87 -9.49 0.61
N LEU A 96 4.19 -9.58 0.45
CA LEU A 96 4.82 -10.63 -0.35
C LEU A 96 4.80 -11.99 0.35
N ARG A 97 4.74 -12.01 1.69
CA ARG A 97 4.49 -13.26 2.45
C ARG A 97 3.11 -13.80 2.12
N GLU A 98 2.09 -12.94 2.06
CA GLU A 98 0.74 -13.33 1.64
C GLU A 98 0.73 -13.77 0.17
N ALA A 99 1.47 -13.08 -0.71
CA ALA A 99 1.57 -13.49 -2.12
C ALA A 99 2.20 -14.89 -2.27
N ALA A 100 3.04 -15.29 -1.31
CA ALA A 100 3.73 -16.58 -1.32
C ALA A 100 2.86 -17.76 -0.88
N SER A 101 1.77 -17.52 -0.13
CA SER A 101 0.88 -18.59 0.37
C SER A 101 -0.02 -19.17 -0.72
N PHE A 102 -0.17 -18.48 -1.85
CA PHE A 102 -0.92 -18.99 -3.00
C PHE A 102 -0.21 -20.17 -3.68
N ASP A 103 -1.03 -21.12 -4.15
CA ASP A 103 -0.59 -22.33 -4.85
C ASP A 103 0.03 -21.99 -6.21
N LEU A 104 1.31 -22.29 -6.36
CA LEU A 104 2.08 -22.04 -7.57
C LEU A 104 1.49 -22.71 -8.82
N ALA A 105 0.86 -23.88 -8.67
CA ALA A 105 0.36 -24.65 -9.82
C ALA A 105 -0.94 -24.07 -10.39
N LYS A 106 -1.70 -23.34 -9.58
CA LYS A 106 -3.03 -22.83 -9.94
C LYS A 106 -3.10 -21.31 -10.02
N THR A 107 -2.02 -20.61 -9.72
CA THR A 107 -2.01 -19.15 -9.62
C THR A 107 -1.12 -18.51 -10.67
N SER A 108 -1.70 -17.56 -11.41
CA SER A 108 -0.97 -16.62 -12.26
C SER A 108 -1.03 -15.22 -11.66
N TYR A 109 0.00 -14.42 -11.88
CA TYR A 109 0.14 -13.12 -11.24
C TYR A 109 0.08 -11.97 -12.25
N VAL A 110 -0.61 -10.90 -11.84
CA VAL A 110 -0.49 -9.58 -12.44
C VAL A 110 0.11 -8.68 -11.38
N VAL A 111 1.17 -7.96 -11.73
CA VAL A 111 1.86 -7.10 -10.76
C VAL A 111 1.62 -5.64 -11.06
N SER A 112 1.41 -4.87 -10.00
CA SER A 112 1.60 -3.42 -10.03
C SER A 112 2.61 -3.04 -8.95
N GLY A 113 3.68 -2.39 -9.38
CA GLY A 113 4.77 -1.97 -8.50
C GLY A 113 6.02 -2.84 -8.60
N ARG A 114 7.19 -2.18 -8.56
CA ARG A 114 8.49 -2.83 -8.77
C ARG A 114 8.82 -3.91 -7.74
N LYS A 115 8.35 -3.80 -6.48
CA LYS A 115 8.65 -4.80 -5.44
C LYS A 115 7.96 -6.14 -5.66
N ALA A 116 6.70 -6.14 -6.13
CA ALA A 116 6.04 -7.37 -6.56
C ALA A 116 6.72 -7.96 -7.80
N ARG A 117 7.01 -7.14 -8.81
CA ARG A 117 7.71 -7.57 -10.03
C ARG A 117 9.01 -8.33 -9.71
N GLN A 118 9.87 -7.74 -8.87
CA GLN A 118 11.12 -8.35 -8.43
C GLN A 118 10.90 -9.67 -7.68
N PHE A 119 9.88 -9.75 -6.82
CA PHE A 119 9.59 -10.93 -6.03
C PHE A 119 9.08 -12.10 -6.88
N ILE A 120 8.10 -11.85 -7.74
CA ILE A 120 7.49 -12.85 -8.63
C ILE A 120 8.55 -13.39 -9.60
N ALA A 121 9.36 -12.51 -10.21
CA ALA A 121 10.45 -12.93 -11.09
C ALA A 121 11.51 -13.78 -10.35
N ARG A 122 11.94 -13.35 -9.16
CA ARG A 122 12.94 -14.09 -8.35
C ARG A 122 12.44 -15.46 -7.89
N THR A 123 11.15 -15.58 -7.63
CA THR A 123 10.52 -16.84 -7.18
C THR A 123 10.05 -17.72 -8.34
N ARG A 124 10.28 -17.31 -9.60
CA ARG A 124 9.89 -18.04 -10.82
C ARG A 124 8.39 -18.38 -10.86
N ARG A 125 7.56 -17.47 -10.35
CA ARG A 125 6.09 -17.56 -10.42
C ARG A 125 5.60 -17.05 -11.78
N ASP A 126 4.49 -17.60 -12.25
CA ASP A 126 3.90 -17.22 -13.54
C ASP A 126 3.39 -15.76 -13.50
N MET A 127 4.01 -14.89 -14.28
CA MET A 127 3.65 -13.47 -14.39
C MET A 127 3.07 -13.21 -15.77
N MET A 128 1.77 -12.90 -15.82
CA MET A 128 1.07 -12.63 -17.08
C MET A 128 1.26 -11.20 -17.57
N ALA A 129 1.29 -10.24 -16.65
CA ALA A 129 1.38 -8.82 -16.99
C ALA A 129 1.95 -8.00 -15.82
N ASP A 130 2.47 -6.83 -16.19
CA ASP A 130 3.11 -5.88 -15.30
C ASP A 130 2.68 -4.47 -15.67
N PHE A 131 1.98 -3.81 -14.73
CA PHE A 131 1.41 -2.48 -14.92
C PHE A 131 2.13 -1.48 -14.03
N GLU A 132 2.94 -0.62 -14.63
CA GLU A 132 3.64 0.46 -13.93
C GLU A 132 2.72 1.67 -13.77
N LEU A 133 2.28 1.90 -12.53
CA LEU A 133 1.45 3.04 -12.18
C LEU A 133 2.30 4.16 -11.56
N LYS A 134 1.94 5.41 -11.85
CA LYS A 134 2.54 6.59 -11.20
C LYS A 134 2.27 6.58 -9.70
N ASP A 135 3.01 7.41 -8.95
CA ASP A 135 2.84 7.58 -7.50
C ASP A 135 1.39 8.00 -7.12
N ALA A 136 0.76 8.84 -7.94
CA ALA A 136 -0.63 9.27 -7.79
C ALA A 136 -1.38 9.00 -9.10
N PRO A 137 -1.84 7.76 -9.33
CA PRO A 137 -2.49 7.41 -10.57
C PRO A 137 -3.86 8.07 -10.65
N SER A 138 -4.24 8.50 -11.85
CA SER A 138 -5.58 8.96 -12.17
C SER A 138 -6.49 7.78 -12.51
N PHE A 139 -7.81 7.98 -12.43
CA PHE A 139 -8.78 6.95 -12.76
C PHE A 139 -8.58 6.36 -14.17
N PRO A 140 -8.36 7.14 -15.25
CA PRO A 140 -8.14 6.56 -16.58
C PRO A 140 -6.88 5.68 -16.68
N GLU A 141 -5.83 5.99 -15.92
CA GLU A 141 -4.57 5.23 -15.93
C GLU A 141 -4.73 3.83 -15.32
N THR A 142 -5.75 3.60 -14.48
CA THR A 142 -6.02 2.27 -13.89
C THR A 142 -6.91 1.39 -14.76
N LYS A 143 -7.40 1.92 -15.89
CA LYS A 143 -8.36 1.23 -16.76
C LYS A 143 -7.76 0.01 -17.41
N GLU A 144 -6.50 0.08 -17.82
CA GLU A 144 -5.81 -1.02 -18.51
C GLU A 144 -5.67 -2.24 -17.60
N LEU A 145 -5.32 -2.04 -16.32
CA LEU A 145 -5.24 -3.11 -15.33
C LEU A 145 -6.59 -3.80 -15.13
N ALA A 146 -7.66 -3.01 -14.95
CA ALA A 146 -9.00 -3.55 -14.75
C ALA A 146 -9.52 -4.28 -15.99
N LYS A 147 -9.32 -3.68 -17.18
CA LYS A 147 -9.70 -4.27 -18.47
C LYS A 147 -9.00 -5.61 -18.70
N PHE A 148 -7.69 -5.70 -18.42
CA PHE A 148 -6.94 -6.94 -18.53
C PHE A 148 -7.53 -8.06 -17.64
N CYS A 149 -7.88 -7.73 -16.39
CA CYS A 149 -8.49 -8.70 -15.48
C CYS A 149 -9.85 -9.20 -15.98
N VAL A 150 -10.67 -8.30 -16.51
CA VAL A 150 -11.99 -8.61 -17.09
C VAL A 150 -11.83 -9.50 -18.32
N GLU A 151 -10.94 -9.15 -19.25
CA GLU A 151 -10.71 -9.91 -20.48
C GLU A 151 -10.24 -11.34 -20.20
N LYS A 152 -9.30 -11.52 -19.26
CA LYS A 152 -8.82 -12.86 -18.87
C LYS A 152 -9.88 -13.72 -18.22
N PHE A 153 -10.78 -13.10 -17.44
CA PHE A 153 -11.89 -13.80 -16.84
C PHE A 153 -12.94 -14.19 -17.90
N LEU A 154 -13.32 -13.27 -18.77
CA LEU A 154 -14.30 -13.51 -19.84
C LEU A 154 -13.82 -14.51 -20.89
N SER A 155 -12.52 -14.57 -21.17
CA SER A 155 -11.93 -15.57 -22.08
C SER A 155 -11.93 -16.99 -21.51
N GLY A 156 -12.21 -17.15 -20.21
CA GLY A 156 -12.14 -18.44 -19.53
C GLY A 156 -10.71 -18.92 -19.22
N GLU A 157 -9.70 -18.07 -19.44
CA GLU A 157 -8.31 -18.40 -19.08
C GLU A 157 -8.10 -18.43 -17.56
N VAL A 158 -8.87 -17.63 -16.81
CA VAL A 158 -8.86 -17.61 -15.34
C VAL A 158 -10.27 -17.66 -14.79
N ASP A 159 -10.46 -18.41 -13.71
CA ASP A 159 -11.78 -18.68 -13.13
C ASP A 159 -12.15 -17.72 -12.00
N LYS A 160 -11.14 -17.13 -11.37
CA LYS A 160 -11.24 -16.22 -10.23
C LYS A 160 -10.15 -15.16 -10.33
N VAL A 161 -10.49 -13.91 -10.07
CA VAL A 161 -9.53 -12.81 -9.95
C VAL A 161 -9.55 -12.28 -8.52
N SER A 162 -8.40 -12.32 -7.87
CA SER A 162 -8.19 -11.80 -6.52
C SER A 162 -7.18 -10.66 -6.55
N VAL A 163 -7.43 -9.61 -5.79
CA VAL A 163 -6.53 -8.47 -5.61
C VAL A 163 -5.91 -8.57 -4.21
N LEU A 164 -4.60 -8.71 -4.18
CA LEU A 164 -3.79 -8.65 -2.97
C LEU A 164 -3.18 -7.26 -2.84
N TYR A 165 -3.63 -6.53 -1.83
CA TYR A 165 -3.15 -5.18 -1.54
C TYR A 165 -3.10 -4.95 -0.04
N THR A 166 -2.48 -3.84 0.37
CA THR A 166 -2.44 -3.46 1.78
C THR A 166 -3.57 -2.48 2.07
N ARG A 167 -4.52 -2.86 2.93
CA ARG A 167 -5.62 -1.99 3.33
C ARG A 167 -5.17 -0.98 4.37
N PHE A 168 -5.49 0.28 4.12
CA PHE A 168 -5.26 1.37 5.07
C PHE A 168 -6.32 1.33 6.17
N ILE A 169 -5.92 0.98 7.41
CA ILE A 169 -6.81 1.06 8.57
C ILE A 169 -6.55 2.37 9.31
N ASN A 170 -5.30 2.57 9.72
CA ASN A 170 -4.85 3.82 10.33
C ASN A 170 -3.36 4.02 10.06
N THR A 171 -2.77 5.06 10.65
CA THR A 171 -1.39 5.46 10.38
C THR A 171 -0.34 4.43 10.81
N VAL A 172 -0.63 3.59 11.78
CA VAL A 172 0.30 2.60 12.34
C VAL A 172 -0.01 1.18 11.86
N ASN A 173 -1.29 0.88 11.66
CA ASN A 173 -1.79 -0.44 11.30
C ASN A 173 -2.18 -0.48 9.82
N GLN A 174 -1.40 -1.23 9.05
CA GLN A 174 -1.70 -1.56 7.65
C GLN A 174 -1.63 -3.08 7.53
N LYS A 175 -2.68 -3.69 6.97
CA LYS A 175 -2.80 -5.15 6.87
C LYS A 175 -2.91 -5.58 5.40
N PRO A 176 -2.12 -6.57 4.95
CA PRO A 176 -2.37 -7.19 3.66
C PRO A 176 -3.72 -7.89 3.69
N VAL A 177 -4.51 -7.71 2.65
CA VAL A 177 -5.81 -8.37 2.49
C VAL A 177 -5.93 -8.90 1.07
N VAL A 178 -6.54 -10.07 0.95
CA VAL A 178 -6.95 -10.62 -0.33
C VAL A 178 -8.43 -10.31 -0.51
N ARG A 179 -8.78 -9.63 -1.60
CA ARG A 179 -10.17 -9.34 -1.98
C ARG A 179 -10.46 -9.96 -3.33
N THR A 180 -11.55 -10.69 -3.44
CA THR A 180 -12.02 -11.19 -4.73
C THR A 180 -12.63 -10.04 -5.53
N LEU A 181 -12.10 -9.83 -6.74
CA LEU A 181 -12.59 -8.85 -7.70
C LEU A 181 -13.60 -9.48 -8.67
N LEU A 182 -13.29 -10.70 -9.14
CA LEU A 182 -14.16 -11.50 -10.00
C LEU A 182 -14.18 -12.97 -9.53
N PRO A 183 -15.32 -13.68 -9.61
CA PRO A 183 -16.65 -13.16 -9.93
C PRO A 183 -17.17 -12.19 -8.85
N ILE A 184 -18.05 -11.27 -9.23
CA ILE A 184 -18.67 -10.35 -8.27
C ILE A 184 -19.72 -11.14 -7.49
N SER A 185 -19.49 -11.33 -6.19
CA SER A 185 -20.32 -12.19 -5.33
C SER A 185 -21.47 -11.44 -4.65
N SER A 186 -21.32 -10.15 -4.36
CA SER A 186 -22.36 -9.31 -3.78
C SER A 186 -22.12 -7.83 -4.10
N PHE A 187 -23.21 -7.08 -4.31
CA PHE A 187 -23.18 -5.62 -4.30
C PHE A 187 -23.61 -5.18 -2.90
N GLU A 188 -22.64 -4.87 -2.04
CA GLU A 188 -22.96 -4.37 -0.71
C GLU A 188 -23.23 -2.87 -0.75
N LEU A 189 -24.38 -2.44 -0.24
CA LEU A 189 -24.56 -1.05 0.16
C LEU A 189 -23.55 -0.75 1.28
N PRO A 190 -22.85 0.40 1.25
CA PRO A 190 -22.06 0.82 2.41
C PRO A 190 -22.97 0.83 3.64
N GLN A 191 -22.70 -0.01 4.63
CA GLN A 191 -23.35 0.10 5.94
C GLN A 191 -23.02 1.49 6.49
N ALA A 192 -24.00 2.39 6.51
CA ALA A 192 -23.84 3.65 7.19
C ALA A 192 -23.67 3.35 8.70
N PRO A 193 -22.68 3.95 9.40
CA PRO A 193 -22.70 3.98 10.84
C PRO A 193 -23.76 5.01 11.24
N ALA A 194 -25.02 4.60 11.28
CA ALA A 194 -26.10 5.36 11.87
C ALA A 194 -26.66 4.52 13.02
N GLU A 195 -26.22 4.84 14.24
CA GLU A 195 -26.90 4.44 15.46
C GLU A 195 -28.38 4.84 15.31
N GLY A 196 -29.27 3.85 15.26
CA GLY A 196 -30.72 4.04 15.35
C GLY A 196 -31.54 3.93 14.06
N ALA A 197 -30.96 3.65 12.89
CA ALA A 197 -31.75 3.33 11.70
C ALA A 197 -31.94 1.81 11.57
N THR A 198 -33.17 1.32 11.77
CA THR A 198 -33.56 -0.04 11.41
C THR A 198 -33.19 -0.31 9.94
N PRO A 199 -32.52 -1.42 9.62
CA PRO A 199 -32.16 -1.72 8.24
C PRO A 199 -33.43 -2.06 7.47
N GLN A 200 -33.87 -1.13 6.62
CA GLN A 200 -34.89 -1.41 5.62
C GLN A 200 -34.20 -2.20 4.49
N GLU A 201 -33.99 -3.49 4.75
CA GLU A 201 -33.15 -4.40 3.96
C GLU A 201 -33.62 -4.62 2.51
N ASN A 202 -34.78 -4.12 2.11
CA ASN A 202 -35.41 -4.46 0.83
C ASN A 202 -36.03 -3.25 0.08
N ALA A 203 -35.73 -2.01 0.47
CA ALA A 203 -36.19 -0.86 -0.31
C ALA A 203 -35.26 -0.66 -1.50
N ASP A 204 -35.77 -0.83 -2.73
CA ASP A 204 -35.02 -0.48 -3.94
C ASP A 204 -34.60 1.01 -3.85
N PRO A 205 -33.30 1.31 -3.85
CA PRO A 205 -32.81 2.68 -3.69
C PRO A 205 -33.11 3.59 -4.90
N MET A 206 -33.55 3.01 -6.03
CA MET A 206 -33.96 3.74 -7.24
C MET A 206 -35.41 3.43 -7.67
N ILE A 207 -36.32 3.27 -6.71
CA ILE A 207 -37.76 3.20 -7.00
C ILE A 207 -38.19 4.44 -7.82
N GLY A 208 -38.87 4.21 -8.94
CA GLY A 208 -39.40 5.26 -9.82
C GLY A 208 -38.46 5.70 -10.95
N TYR A 209 -37.27 5.10 -11.07
CA TYR A 209 -36.38 5.35 -12.21
C TYR A 209 -36.65 4.39 -13.37
N LEU A 210 -36.54 4.90 -14.59
CA LEU A 210 -36.59 4.13 -15.84
C LEU A 210 -35.15 3.92 -16.32
N PHE A 211 -34.80 2.67 -16.66
CA PHE A 211 -33.50 2.31 -17.21
C PHE A 211 -33.60 2.21 -18.74
N GLU A 212 -32.78 3.00 -19.44
CA GLU A 212 -32.72 3.02 -20.90
C GLU A 212 -31.32 2.52 -21.35
N PRO A 213 -31.22 1.60 -22.34
CA PRO A 213 -32.29 0.99 -23.14
C PRO A 213 -33.02 -0.17 -22.44
N THR A 214 -32.32 -0.99 -21.63
CA THR A 214 -32.89 -2.04 -20.78
C THR A 214 -32.06 -2.15 -19.49
N PRO A 215 -32.63 -2.66 -18.37
CA PRO A 215 -31.85 -2.91 -17.15
C PRO A 215 -30.60 -3.78 -17.37
N GLU A 216 -30.70 -4.80 -18.23
CA GLU A 216 -29.57 -5.67 -18.59
C GLU A 216 -28.49 -4.91 -19.37
N GLY A 217 -28.87 -4.11 -20.38
CA GLY A 217 -27.90 -3.32 -21.14
C GLY A 217 -27.19 -2.26 -20.30
N VAL A 218 -27.89 -1.68 -19.30
CA VAL A 218 -27.25 -0.79 -18.33
C VAL A 218 -26.28 -1.56 -17.43
N LEU A 219 -26.65 -2.75 -16.97
CA LEU A 219 -25.80 -3.61 -16.15
C LEU A 219 -24.50 -3.98 -16.88
N ASP A 220 -24.58 -4.35 -18.16
CA ASP A 220 -23.43 -4.72 -19.00
C ASP A 220 -22.38 -3.60 -19.08
N VAL A 221 -22.81 -2.34 -19.12
CA VAL A 221 -21.93 -1.18 -19.15
C VAL A 221 -21.42 -0.81 -17.76
N MET A 222 -22.27 -0.95 -16.75
CA MET A 222 -21.98 -0.55 -15.37
C MET A 222 -21.00 -1.49 -14.67
N LEU A 223 -21.07 -2.80 -14.91
CA LEU A 223 -20.20 -3.77 -14.22
C LEU A 223 -18.70 -3.59 -14.53
N PRO A 224 -18.27 -3.45 -15.81
CA PRO A 224 -16.87 -3.12 -16.11
C PRO A 224 -16.42 -1.81 -15.46
N TYR A 225 -17.30 -0.80 -15.42
CA TYR A 225 -17.01 0.48 -14.79
C TYR A 225 -16.86 0.34 -13.27
N TYR A 226 -17.73 -0.44 -12.64
CA TYR A 226 -17.66 -0.76 -11.22
C TYR A 226 -16.36 -1.47 -10.85
N LEU A 227 -15.96 -2.47 -11.63
CA LEU A 227 -14.70 -3.19 -11.42
C LEU A 227 -13.50 -2.27 -11.56
N HIS A 228 -13.53 -1.39 -12.56
CA HIS A 228 -12.49 -0.38 -12.73
C HIS A 228 -12.41 0.56 -11.52
N TYR A 229 -13.56 1.01 -11.01
CA TYR A 229 -13.64 1.81 -9.79
C TYR A 229 -13.11 1.07 -8.56
N GLN A 230 -13.49 -0.20 -8.36
CA GLN A 230 -12.97 -1.01 -7.27
C GLN A 230 -11.44 -1.14 -7.31
N VAL A 231 -10.89 -1.45 -8.49
CA VAL A 231 -9.44 -1.54 -8.69
C VAL A 231 -8.76 -0.20 -8.37
N PHE A 232 -9.31 0.91 -8.87
CA PHE A 232 -8.81 2.25 -8.58
C PHE A 232 -8.80 2.53 -7.06
N GLN A 233 -9.89 2.21 -6.36
CA GLN A 233 -10.01 2.39 -4.92
C GLN A 233 -8.99 1.54 -4.14
N MET A 234 -8.78 0.28 -4.53
CA MET A 234 -7.78 -0.60 -3.92
C MET A 234 -6.35 -0.06 -4.12
N ILE A 235 -6.06 0.54 -5.29
CA ILE A 235 -4.79 1.19 -5.56
C ILE A 235 -4.60 2.41 -4.66
N LEU A 236 -5.62 3.27 -4.50
CA LEU A 236 -5.55 4.43 -3.60
C LEU A 236 -5.31 4.01 -2.15
N ASP A 237 -6.01 2.98 -1.66
CA ASP A 237 -5.82 2.42 -0.32
C ASP A 237 -4.41 1.86 -0.13
N ALA A 238 -3.87 1.17 -1.15
CA ALA A 238 -2.50 0.67 -1.13
C ALA A 238 -1.46 1.80 -1.09
N ARG A 239 -1.67 2.87 -1.86
CA ARG A 239 -0.78 4.05 -1.85
C ARG A 239 -0.87 4.83 -0.54
N ALA A 240 -2.06 4.98 0.04
CA ALA A 240 -2.23 5.55 1.37
C ALA A 240 -1.49 4.73 2.43
N SER A 241 -1.60 3.40 2.38
CA SER A 241 -0.86 2.47 3.25
C SER A 241 0.65 2.58 3.07
N GLU A 242 1.14 2.63 1.83
CA GLU A 242 2.54 2.80 1.49
C GLU A 242 3.12 4.08 2.12
N HIS A 243 2.44 5.21 1.90
CA HIS A 243 2.91 6.51 2.38
C HIS A 243 2.84 6.60 3.91
N SER A 244 1.82 6.00 4.52
CA SER A 244 1.71 5.89 5.96
C SER A 244 2.84 5.07 6.57
N ALA A 245 3.08 3.86 6.06
CA ALA A 245 4.13 2.98 6.54
C ALA A 245 5.53 3.62 6.38
N ARG A 246 5.76 4.31 5.24
CA ARG A 246 6.99 5.07 5.02
C ARG A 246 7.12 6.23 6.00
N MET A 247 6.05 6.99 6.26
CA MET A 247 6.07 8.08 7.22
C MET A 247 6.46 7.57 8.62
N VAL A 248 5.88 6.46 9.08
CA VAL A 248 6.22 5.85 10.38
C VAL A 248 7.65 5.33 10.40
N ALA A 249 8.10 4.64 9.35
CA ALA A 249 9.48 4.15 9.25
C ALA A 249 10.50 5.29 9.29
N MET A 250 10.21 6.41 8.60
CA MET A 250 11.07 7.60 8.60
C MET A 250 11.05 8.34 9.93
N LYS A 251 9.90 8.39 10.62
CA LYS A 251 9.79 8.94 11.98
C LYS A 251 10.70 8.15 12.92
N ASN A 252 10.55 6.82 12.97
CA ASN A 252 11.37 5.95 13.81
C ASN A 252 12.86 6.06 13.47
N ALA A 253 13.21 6.16 12.18
CA ALA A 253 14.59 6.38 11.77
C ALA A 253 15.15 7.74 12.22
N THR A 254 14.33 8.80 12.22
CA THR A 254 14.71 10.13 12.71
C THR A 254 14.96 10.09 14.22
N ASP A 255 14.04 9.48 14.96
CA ASP A 255 14.12 9.38 16.43
C ASP A 255 15.35 8.54 16.84
N ASN A 256 15.60 7.43 16.15
CA ASN A 256 16.80 6.60 16.34
C ASN A 256 18.09 7.38 16.01
N ALA A 257 18.10 8.17 14.93
CA ALA A 257 19.26 8.99 14.58
C ALA A 257 19.56 10.04 15.66
N GLN A 258 18.53 10.66 16.24
CA GLN A 258 18.71 11.59 17.35
C GLN A 258 19.28 10.90 18.59
N GLN A 259 18.83 9.69 18.90
CA GLN A 259 19.38 8.92 20.02
C GLN A 259 20.86 8.58 19.79
N PHE A 260 21.21 8.05 18.61
CA PHE A 260 22.62 7.77 18.28
C PHE A 260 23.51 9.00 18.34
N ILE A 261 23.01 10.18 17.93
CA ILE A 261 23.76 11.43 18.04
C ILE A 261 24.04 11.77 19.50
N LYS A 262 23.06 11.60 20.40
CA LYS A 262 23.25 11.86 21.83
C LYS A 262 24.32 10.92 22.41
N ASP A 263 24.21 9.62 22.13
CA ASP A 263 25.12 8.60 22.66
C ASP A 263 26.56 8.83 22.17
N LEU A 264 26.74 9.04 20.87
CA LEU A 264 28.06 9.32 20.29
C LEU A 264 28.64 10.65 20.75
N THR A 265 27.81 11.65 21.05
CA THR A 265 28.28 12.93 21.59
C THR A 265 28.83 12.75 23.01
N LEU A 266 28.17 11.93 23.82
CA LEU A 266 28.64 11.59 25.16
C LEU A 266 29.96 10.81 25.09
N GLU A 267 30.06 9.81 24.22
CA GLU A 267 31.30 9.06 23.98
C GLU A 267 32.44 9.96 23.48
N TYR A 268 32.15 10.85 22.52
CA TYR A 268 33.11 11.83 22.02
C TYR A 268 33.66 12.73 23.14
N ASN A 269 32.78 13.23 24.01
CA ASN A 269 33.20 14.10 25.12
C ASN A 269 34.08 13.36 26.12
N LYS A 270 33.75 12.09 26.45
CA LYS A 270 34.58 11.24 27.31
C LYS A 270 35.96 11.02 26.71
N MET A 271 36.03 10.64 25.43
CA MET A 271 37.31 10.41 24.73
C MET A 271 38.14 11.69 24.60
N ARG A 272 37.49 12.83 24.34
CA ARG A 272 38.16 14.13 24.30
C ARG A 272 38.76 14.49 25.66
N GLN A 273 38.01 14.31 26.74
CA GLN A 273 38.50 14.57 28.09
C GLN A 273 39.68 13.65 28.43
N ALA A 274 39.57 12.35 28.14
CA ALA A 274 40.66 11.40 28.34
C ALA A 274 41.92 11.80 27.56
N SER A 275 41.81 12.22 26.29
CA SER A 275 42.95 12.71 25.50
C SER A 275 43.61 13.92 26.13
N ILE A 276 42.82 14.92 26.56
CA ILE A 276 43.34 16.12 27.23
C ILE A 276 44.05 15.74 28.54
N THR A 277 43.46 14.84 29.33
CA THR A 277 44.09 14.37 30.57
C THR A 277 45.40 13.65 30.29
N THR A 278 45.47 12.79 29.28
CA THR A 278 46.71 12.12 28.87
C THR A 278 47.77 13.11 28.40
N GLU A 279 47.39 14.08 27.55
CA GLU A 279 48.30 15.14 27.07
C GLU A 279 48.85 15.96 28.25
N LEU A 280 48.02 16.32 29.24
CA LEU A 280 48.46 17.03 30.44
C LEU A 280 49.40 16.18 31.31
N LEU A 281 49.13 14.88 31.45
CA LEU A 281 50.00 13.94 32.18
C LEU A 281 51.35 13.78 31.46
N GLU A 282 51.37 13.69 30.14
CA GLU A 282 52.60 13.63 29.34
C GLU A 282 53.44 14.90 29.49
N ILE A 283 52.82 16.09 29.46
CA ILE A 283 53.52 17.37 29.68
C ILE A 283 54.10 17.44 31.10
N SER A 284 53.31 17.07 32.12
CA SER A 284 53.76 17.10 33.51
C SER A 284 54.90 16.12 33.78
N THR A 285 54.81 14.90 33.23
CA THR A 285 55.86 13.88 33.36
C THR A 285 57.14 14.28 32.62
N ALA A 286 57.04 14.86 31.42
CA ALA A 286 58.19 15.39 30.69
C ALA A 286 58.86 16.54 31.46
N GLN A 287 58.09 17.46 32.04
CA GLN A 287 58.63 18.56 32.84
C GLN A 287 59.38 18.05 34.08
N MET A 288 58.83 17.05 34.78
CA MET A 288 59.51 16.43 35.93
C MET A 288 60.80 15.70 35.54
N ALA A 289 60.85 15.08 34.36
CA ALA A 289 62.03 14.37 33.88
C ALA A 289 63.20 15.29 33.50
N VAL A 290 62.93 16.55 33.13
CA VAL A 290 63.97 17.54 32.79
C VAL A 290 64.39 18.37 34.01
N GLY A 291 63.56 18.40 35.07
CA GLY A 291 63.81 19.14 36.31
C GLY A 291 64.65 18.41 37.36
N ALA A 292 65.21 17.25 37.03
CA ALA A 292 66.18 16.48 37.82
C ALA A 292 67.52 16.41 37.06
#